data_AF-A0A1C3F3M0-F1
#
_entry.id   AF-A0A1C3F3M0-F1
#
_cell.length_a   1.000
_cell.length_b   1.000
_cell.length_c   1.000
_cell.angle_alpha   90.00
_cell.angle_beta   90.00
_cell.angle_gamma   90.00
#
_symmetry.space_group_name_H-M   'P 1'
#
loop_
_entity.id
_entity.type
_entity.pdbx_description
1 polymer ?
#
loop_
_entity_poly.entity_id
_entity_poly.type
_entity_poly.pdbx_seq_one_letter_code
_entity_poly.pdbx_strand_id
1 'polypeptide(L)'
;MIEKKKESQCLVVIDEAGGRFNCRESLKTDRAEWIDFFSQYRKLGYYFILVAQNDRMIDKQIRGFVEYEMIHRKVNRFGPFRILPFTLFVCVEKWYVVKQKVGAEFILYRKRIANHYDTYAMFTGFKLSQTLLDKITNIRAPVPSNMQVSVTAIFDKSGMND
;
A
#
# COMPACT_ATOMS: atom_id res chain seq x y z
N MET A 1 15.08 -25.80 -23.79
CA MET A 1 14.22 -26.26 -22.67
C MET A 1 14.65 -25.50 -21.43
N ILE A 2 13.73 -24.86 -20.72
CA ILE A 2 14.04 -24.17 -19.45
C ILE A 2 14.19 -25.25 -18.37
N GLU A 3 15.28 -25.22 -17.63
CA GLU A 3 15.55 -26.16 -16.52
C GLU A 3 14.46 -26.03 -15.45
N LYS A 4 13.97 -27.17 -14.95
CA LYS A 4 12.88 -27.21 -13.97
C LYS A 4 13.38 -26.70 -12.62
N LYS A 5 13.07 -25.45 -12.31
CA LYS A 5 13.41 -24.83 -11.02
C LYS A 5 12.46 -25.31 -9.92
N LYS A 6 12.94 -25.33 -8.67
CA LYS A 6 12.09 -25.55 -7.50
C LYS A 6 11.12 -24.36 -7.41
N GLU A 7 9.85 -24.61 -7.11
CA GLU A 7 8.87 -23.53 -6.94
C GLU A 7 9.30 -22.58 -5.81
N SER A 8 8.96 -21.29 -5.94
CA SER A 8 9.21 -20.25 -4.94
C SER A 8 10.68 -20.10 -4.48
N GLN A 9 11.63 -20.32 -5.39
CA GLN A 9 13.05 -20.02 -5.18
C GLN A 9 13.34 -18.53 -4.98
N CYS A 10 12.54 -17.64 -5.57
CA CYS A 10 12.74 -16.20 -5.51
C CYS A 10 11.43 -15.47 -5.14
N LEU A 11 11.44 -14.78 -4.00
CA LEU A 11 10.36 -13.88 -3.60
C LEU A 11 10.58 -12.51 -4.26
N VAL A 12 9.60 -12.06 -5.03
CA VAL A 12 9.60 -10.74 -5.65
C VAL A 12 8.46 -9.93 -5.04
N VAL A 13 8.80 -8.83 -4.37
CA VAL A 13 7.83 -7.90 -3.79
C VAL A 13 7.89 -6.60 -4.56
N ILE A 14 6.75 -6.21 -5.14
CA ILE A 14 6.61 -4.95 -5.88
C ILE A 14 5.63 -4.08 -5.13
N ASP A 15 6.17 -3.03 -4.52
CA ASP A 15 5.39 -1.99 -3.87
C ASP A 15 4.87 -0.98 -4.91
N GLU A 16 3.73 -0.38 -4.62
CA GLU A 16 2.98 0.48 -5.54
C GLU A 16 2.82 -0.10 -6.96
N ALA A 17 2.50 -1.41 -7.05
CA ALA A 17 2.42 -2.15 -8.31
C ALA A 17 1.49 -1.52 -9.36
N GLY A 18 0.48 -0.76 -8.93
CA GLY A 18 -0.42 -0.01 -9.81
C GLY A 18 0.22 1.14 -10.59
N GLY A 19 1.40 1.63 -10.17
CA GLY A 19 2.21 2.55 -10.95
C GLY A 19 2.94 1.86 -12.10
N ARG A 20 3.54 0.69 -11.84
CA ARG A 20 4.33 -0.06 -12.84
C ARG A 20 3.46 -0.82 -13.85
N PHE A 21 2.35 -1.40 -13.39
CA PHE A 21 1.48 -2.28 -14.19
C PHE A 21 0.14 -1.63 -14.52
N ASN A 22 0.12 -0.31 -14.72
CA ASN A 22 -1.10 0.43 -15.02
C ASN A 22 -1.61 0.13 -16.44
N CYS A 23 -2.92 -0.02 -16.60
CA CYS A 23 -3.57 -0.19 -17.92
C CYS A 23 -3.35 0.99 -18.88
N ARG A 24 -3.06 2.20 -18.38
CA ARG A 24 -3.11 3.45 -19.17
C ARG A 24 -1.80 3.79 -19.89
N GLU A 25 -0.70 3.13 -19.57
CA GLU A 25 0.55 3.24 -20.32
C GLU A 25 0.61 2.22 -21.47
N SER A 26 -0.44 2.19 -22.31
CA SER A 26 -0.62 1.26 -23.45
C SER A 26 0.48 1.30 -24.53
N LEU A 27 1.54 2.08 -24.35
CA LEU A 27 2.59 2.34 -25.34
C LEU A 27 3.95 1.74 -24.98
N LYS A 28 4.12 1.09 -23.82
CA LYS A 28 5.38 0.39 -23.54
C LYS A 28 5.39 -1.02 -24.16
N THR A 29 6.41 -1.26 -24.97
CA THR A 29 6.70 -2.54 -25.65
C THR A 29 6.87 -3.71 -24.68
N ASP A 30 7.23 -3.43 -23.41
CA ASP A 30 7.50 -4.44 -22.38
C ASP A 30 6.24 -5.08 -21.78
N ARG A 31 5.04 -4.53 -22.01
CA ARG A 31 3.79 -5.04 -21.42
C ARG A 31 3.51 -6.49 -21.83
N ALA A 32 3.71 -6.81 -23.10
CA ALA A 32 3.51 -8.17 -23.62
C ALA A 32 4.48 -9.17 -22.96
N GLU A 33 5.75 -8.79 -22.82
CA GLU A 33 6.78 -9.60 -22.17
C GLU A 33 6.44 -9.88 -20.70
N TRP A 34 5.93 -8.87 -19.98
CA TRP A 34 5.47 -9.04 -18.61
C TRP A 34 4.28 -9.99 -18.52
N ILE A 35 3.29 -9.87 -19.41
CA ILE A 35 2.12 -10.76 -19.44
C ILE A 35 2.57 -12.21 -19.68
N ASP A 36 3.45 -12.42 -20.66
CA ASP A 36 4.00 -13.75 -20.97
C ASP A 36 4.77 -14.31 -19.78
N PHE A 37 5.57 -13.48 -19.10
CA PHE A 37 6.29 -13.87 -17.90
C PHE A 37 5.34 -14.24 -16.75
N PHE A 38 4.30 -13.43 -16.47
CA PHE A 38 3.28 -13.71 -15.45
C PHE A 38 2.42 -14.95 -15.77
N SER A 39 2.43 -15.44 -17.01
CA SER A 39 1.79 -16.72 -17.32
C SER A 39 2.60 -17.93 -16.86
N GLN A 40 3.93 -17.77 -16.66
CA GLN A 40 4.85 -18.88 -16.35
C GLN A 40 5.68 -18.70 -15.06
N TYR A 41 5.51 -17.60 -14.32
CA TYR A 41 6.36 -17.26 -13.18
C TYR A 41 6.50 -18.37 -12.12
N ARG A 42 5.44 -19.14 -11.85
CA ARG A 42 5.48 -20.29 -10.90
C ARG A 42 6.47 -21.36 -11.36
N LYS A 43 6.44 -21.71 -12.65
CA LYS A 43 7.36 -22.70 -13.27
C LYS A 43 8.81 -22.20 -13.27
N LEU A 44 8.98 -20.89 -13.35
CA LEU A 44 10.28 -20.22 -13.27
C LEU A 44 10.82 -20.09 -11.84
N GLY A 45 10.05 -20.53 -10.83
CA GLY A 45 10.46 -20.52 -9.42
C GLY A 45 10.27 -19.16 -8.74
N TYR A 46 9.48 -18.25 -9.30
CA TYR A 46 9.20 -16.96 -8.67
C TYR A 46 7.91 -17.01 -7.84
N TYR A 47 7.87 -16.23 -6.77
CA TYR A 47 6.68 -15.95 -5.97
C TYR A 47 6.50 -14.43 -5.89
N PHE A 48 5.37 -13.93 -6.41
CA PHE A 48 5.13 -12.49 -6.51
C PHE A 48 4.17 -11.99 -5.44
N ILE A 49 4.54 -10.88 -4.79
CA ILE A 49 3.67 -10.08 -3.95
C ILE A 49 3.54 -8.70 -4.61
N LEU A 50 2.34 -8.40 -5.09
CA LEU A 50 2.01 -7.10 -5.67
C LEU A 50 1.25 -6.28 -4.61
N VAL A 51 1.87 -5.23 -4.09
CA VAL A 51 1.24 -4.34 -3.12
C VAL A 51 0.64 -3.15 -3.88
N ALA A 52 -0.66 -2.95 -3.75
CA ALA A 52 -1.37 -1.85 -4.38
C ALA A 52 -2.51 -1.35 -3.48
N GLN A 53 -2.83 -0.06 -3.60
CA GLN A 53 -3.95 0.55 -2.87
C GLN A 53 -5.31 0.03 -3.36
N ASN A 54 -5.40 -0.26 -4.66
CA ASN A 54 -6.60 -0.77 -5.31
C ASN A 54 -6.18 -1.75 -6.42
N ASP A 55 -6.77 -2.93 -6.44
CA ASP A 55 -6.49 -3.96 -7.45
C ASP A 55 -6.74 -3.40 -8.86
N ARG A 56 -7.79 -2.59 -9.05
CA ARG A 56 -8.17 -2.03 -10.35
C ARG A 56 -7.12 -1.14 -11.00
N MET A 57 -6.11 -0.70 -10.24
CA MET A 57 -4.97 0.03 -10.79
C MET A 57 -4.03 -0.88 -11.60
N ILE A 58 -4.05 -2.19 -11.33
CA ILE A 58 -3.25 -3.20 -12.02
C ILE A 58 -4.00 -3.67 -13.29
N ASP A 59 -3.23 -3.90 -14.34
CA ASP A 59 -3.71 -4.48 -15.59
C ASP A 59 -4.59 -5.72 -15.38
N LYS A 60 -5.72 -5.79 -16.11
CA LYS A 60 -6.68 -6.88 -15.99
C LYS A 60 -6.07 -8.24 -16.31
N GLN A 61 -5.15 -8.32 -17.28
CA GLN A 61 -4.50 -9.57 -17.67
C GLN A 61 -3.56 -10.05 -16.56
N ILE A 62 -2.75 -9.15 -15.98
CA ILE A 62 -1.86 -9.47 -14.85
C ILE A 62 -2.68 -9.91 -13.64
N ARG A 63 -3.77 -9.21 -13.32
CA ARG A 63 -4.71 -9.61 -12.27
C ARG A 63 -5.30 -11.00 -12.48
N GLY A 64 -5.49 -11.43 -13.72
CA GLY A 64 -5.99 -12.76 -14.05
C GLY A 64 -5.08 -13.90 -13.58
N PHE A 65 -3.79 -13.64 -13.35
CA PHE A 65 -2.82 -14.63 -12.87
C PHE A 65 -2.65 -14.65 -11.34
N VAL A 66 -3.27 -13.70 -10.63
CA VAL A 66 -3.24 -13.62 -9.17
C VAL A 66 -4.17 -14.68 -8.57
N GLU A 67 -3.62 -15.50 -7.67
CA GLU A 67 -4.40 -16.51 -6.95
C GLU A 67 -5.04 -15.95 -5.69
N TYR A 68 -4.26 -15.32 -4.82
CA TYR A 68 -4.73 -14.86 -3.52
C TYR A 68 -4.69 -13.35 -3.41
N GLU A 69 -5.74 -12.79 -2.83
CA GLU A 69 -5.83 -11.39 -2.44
C GLU A 69 -5.73 -11.28 -0.93
N MET A 70 -4.74 -10.53 -0.45
CA MET A 70 -4.49 -10.30 0.97
C MET A 70 -4.96 -8.91 1.38
N ILE A 71 -6.13 -8.83 2.02
CA ILE A 71 -6.75 -7.56 2.42
C ILE A 71 -6.40 -7.22 3.85
N HIS A 72 -5.55 -6.21 4.03
CA HIS A 72 -5.15 -5.72 5.35
C HIS A 72 -6.10 -4.62 5.83
N ARG A 73 -6.62 -4.75 7.06
CA ARG A 73 -7.50 -3.75 7.68
C ARG A 73 -7.06 -3.45 9.11
N LYS A 74 -7.05 -2.16 9.48
CA LYS A 74 -6.84 -1.74 10.87
C LYS A 74 -8.10 -2.00 11.69
N VAL A 75 -8.04 -2.94 12.62
CA VAL A 75 -9.19 -3.43 13.38
C VAL A 75 -9.66 -2.41 14.41
N ASN A 76 -8.75 -1.56 14.93
CA ASN A 76 -9.12 -0.48 15.87
C ASN A 76 -10.14 0.53 15.31
N ARG A 77 -10.41 0.52 14.01
CA ARG A 77 -11.45 1.36 13.40
C ARG A 77 -12.84 0.70 13.40
N PHE A 78 -12.98 -0.52 13.92
CA PHE A 78 -14.22 -1.30 13.86
C PHE A 78 -14.74 -1.68 15.25
N GLY A 79 -15.93 -1.18 15.59
CA GLY A 79 -16.76 -1.64 16.71
C GLY A 79 -16.03 -1.78 18.05
N PRO A 80 -16.18 -2.91 18.76
CA PRO A 80 -15.65 -3.11 20.12
C PRO A 80 -14.11 -3.14 20.17
N PHE A 81 -13.42 -3.26 19.04
CA PHE A 81 -11.95 -3.27 19.00
C PHE A 81 -11.33 -1.86 19.02
N ARG A 82 -12.16 -0.80 18.99
CA ARG A 82 -11.69 0.59 19.07
C ARG A 82 -11.06 0.93 20.41
N ILE A 83 -11.51 0.28 21.49
CA ILE A 83 -11.01 0.50 22.85
C ILE A 83 -9.71 -0.26 23.16
N LEU A 84 -9.20 -1.07 22.23
CA LEU A 84 -7.96 -1.81 22.44
C LEU A 84 -6.77 -0.85 22.62
N PRO A 85 -5.94 -1.02 23.67
CA PRO A 85 -4.81 -0.14 23.94
C PRO A 85 -3.63 -0.33 22.98
N PHE A 86 -3.70 -1.32 22.08
CA PHE A 86 -2.68 -1.62 21.08
C PHE A 86 -3.29 -1.60 19.67
N THR A 87 -2.45 -1.30 18.67
CA THR A 87 -2.90 -1.35 17.27
C THR A 87 -2.92 -2.79 16.76
N LEU A 88 -4.07 -3.21 16.25
CA LEU A 88 -4.34 -4.53 15.72
C LEU A 88 -4.78 -4.41 14.26
N PHE A 89 -4.23 -5.28 13.41
CA PHE A 89 -4.63 -5.45 12.02
C PHE A 89 -5.24 -6.84 11.84
N VAL A 90 -6.10 -6.95 10.83
CA VAL A 90 -6.56 -8.23 10.32
C VAL A 90 -6.16 -8.30 8.86
N CYS A 91 -5.48 -9.39 8.48
CA CYS A 91 -5.23 -9.76 7.10
C CYS A 91 -6.26 -10.80 6.71
N VAL A 92 -7.15 -10.47 5.77
CA VAL A 92 -8.16 -11.39 5.25
C VAL A 92 -7.65 -11.93 3.93
N GLU A 93 -7.44 -13.24 3.88
CA GLU A 93 -7.06 -13.94 2.68
C GLU A 93 -8.31 -14.33 1.89
N LYS A 94 -8.33 -13.97 0.61
CA LYS A 94 -9.38 -14.35 -0.32
C LYS A 94 -8.80 -15.02 -1.54
N TRP A 95 -9.48 -16.05 -2.01
CA TRP A 95 -9.24 -16.57 -3.34
C TRP A 95 -9.73 -15.53 -4.37
N TYR A 96 -8.81 -14.96 -5.15
CA TYR A 96 -9.07 -13.79 -5.98
C TYR A 96 -10.14 -14.07 -7.05
N VAL A 97 -10.08 -15.23 -7.72
CA VAL A 97 -11.00 -15.59 -8.80
C VAL A 97 -12.44 -15.74 -8.29
N VAL A 98 -12.61 -16.49 -7.20
CA VAL A 98 -13.94 -16.82 -6.64
C VAL A 98 -14.43 -15.76 -5.65
N LYS A 99 -13.55 -14.85 -5.23
CA LYS A 99 -13.76 -13.85 -4.15
C LYS A 99 -14.16 -14.47 -2.81
N GLN A 100 -13.84 -15.75 -2.62
CA GLN A 100 -14.16 -16.50 -1.42
C GLN A 100 -13.13 -16.21 -0.33
N LYS A 101 -13.59 -15.93 0.89
CA LYS A 101 -12.70 -15.84 2.05
C LYS A 101 -12.17 -17.23 2.40
N VAL A 102 -10.84 -17.34 2.46
CA VAL A 102 -10.13 -18.58 2.81
C VAL A 102 -9.68 -18.52 4.27
N GLY A 103 -9.15 -17.38 4.70
CA GLY A 103 -8.57 -17.22 6.03
C GLY A 103 -8.68 -15.81 6.56
N ALA A 104 -8.34 -15.65 7.84
CA ALA A 104 -8.08 -14.36 8.44
C ALA A 104 -7.05 -14.50 9.55
N GLU A 105 -6.02 -13.66 9.52
CA GLU A 105 -4.96 -13.62 10.52
C GLU A 105 -4.98 -12.25 11.22
N PHE A 106 -4.85 -12.26 12.55
CA PHE A 106 -4.71 -11.03 13.33
C PHE A 106 -3.23 -10.71 13.56
N ILE A 107 -2.83 -9.50 13.19
CA ILE A 107 -1.46 -9.03 13.25
C ILE A 107 -1.37 -7.89 14.25
N LEU A 108 -0.65 -8.11 15.34
CA LEU A 108 -0.32 -7.05 16.29
C LEU A 108 0.72 -6.12 15.67
N TYR A 109 0.46 -4.81 15.72
CA TYR A 109 1.42 -3.82 15.26
C TYR A 109 2.68 -3.83 16.13
N ARG A 110 3.83 -3.97 15.49
CA ARG A 110 5.14 -3.94 16.14
C ARG A 110 5.93 -2.75 15.63
N LYS A 111 6.14 -1.75 16.50
CA LYS A 111 6.93 -0.53 16.17
C LYS A 111 8.30 -0.87 15.57
N ARG A 112 8.99 -1.86 16.13
CA ARG A 112 10.30 -2.30 15.63
C ARG A 112 10.28 -2.71 14.16
N ILE A 113 9.23 -3.41 13.71
CA ILE A 113 9.09 -3.83 12.31
C ILE A 113 8.76 -2.62 11.44
N ALA A 114 7.82 -1.78 11.90
CA ALA A 114 7.40 -0.60 11.16
C ALA A 114 8.55 0.40 10.91
N ASN A 115 9.48 0.53 11.85
CA ASN A 115 10.62 1.42 11.73
C ASN A 115 11.61 1.03 10.61
N HIS A 116 11.52 -0.17 10.05
CA HIS A 116 12.35 -0.58 8.90
C HIS A 116 11.79 -0.09 7.55
N TYR A 117 10.61 0.54 7.53
CA TYR A 117 9.96 1.01 6.32
C TYR A 117 9.55 2.47 6.44
N ASP A 118 10.09 3.32 5.57
CA ASP A 118 9.64 4.71 5.45
C ASP A 118 8.44 4.79 4.51
N THR A 119 7.25 4.93 5.10
CA THR A 119 5.98 4.99 4.34
C THR A 119 5.84 6.27 3.51
N TYR A 120 6.60 7.32 3.83
CA TYR A 120 6.49 8.62 3.15
C TYR A 120 7.59 8.84 2.11
N ALA A 121 8.55 7.92 2.01
CA ALA A 121 9.57 7.96 0.97
C ALA A 121 8.90 7.79 -0.39
N MET A 122 8.82 8.86 -1.17
CA MET A 122 8.35 8.78 -2.55
C MET A 122 9.41 8.09 -3.41
N PHE A 123 8.98 7.21 -4.32
CA PHE A 123 9.87 6.66 -5.33
C PHE A 123 10.53 7.79 -6.12
N THR A 124 11.86 7.74 -6.21
CA THR A 124 12.65 8.67 -7.03
C THR A 124 12.20 8.54 -8.49
N GLY A 125 11.39 9.49 -8.97
CA GLY A 125 10.85 9.47 -10.33
C GLY A 125 9.36 9.81 -10.44
N PHE A 126 8.58 9.75 -9.35
CA PHE A 126 7.22 10.28 -9.34
C PHE A 126 7.24 11.81 -9.30
N LYS A 127 7.16 12.44 -10.47
CA LYS A 127 6.95 13.89 -10.56
C LYS A 127 5.49 14.21 -10.28
N LEU A 128 5.22 14.77 -9.11
CA LEU A 128 3.96 15.47 -8.86
C LEU A 128 3.80 16.59 -9.90
N SER A 129 2.60 16.77 -10.45
CA SER A 129 2.37 17.88 -11.38
C SER A 129 2.56 19.21 -10.64
N GLN A 130 3.20 20.17 -11.30
CA GLN A 130 3.47 21.48 -10.70
C GLN A 130 2.18 22.14 -10.20
N THR A 131 1.09 22.01 -10.96
CA THR A 131 -0.24 22.51 -10.57
C THR A 131 -0.77 21.88 -9.27
N LEU A 132 -0.45 20.61 -9.00
CA LEU A 132 -0.82 19.95 -7.73
C LEU A 132 0.05 20.45 -6.58
N LEU A 133 1.35 20.61 -6.82
CA LEU A 133 2.29 21.17 -5.84
C LEU A 133 1.86 22.60 -5.46
N ASP A 134 1.51 23.41 -6.44
CA ASP A 134 1.01 24.77 -6.24
C ASP A 134 -0.29 24.77 -5.43
N LYS A 135 -1.24 23.87 -5.72
CA LYS A 135 -2.49 23.75 -4.96
C LYS A 135 -2.25 23.29 -3.51
N ILE A 136 -1.39 22.30 -3.29
CA ILE A 136 -1.05 21.81 -1.94
C ILE A 136 -0.39 22.94 -1.14
N THR A 137 0.49 23.71 -1.77
CA THR A 137 1.20 24.82 -1.15
C THR A 137 0.26 26.00 -0.89
N ASN A 138 -0.69 26.29 -1.79
CA ASN A 138 -1.69 27.35 -1.62
C ASN A 138 -2.78 27.00 -0.59
N ILE A 139 -3.16 25.73 -0.42
CA ILE A 139 -4.00 25.29 0.71
C ILE A 139 -3.26 25.51 2.04
N ARG A 140 -1.93 25.43 2.04
CA ARG A 140 -1.04 25.80 3.14
C ARG A 140 -0.57 27.26 3.05
N ALA A 141 -1.39 28.17 2.51
CA ALA A 141 -1.07 29.59 2.57
C ALA A 141 -0.64 29.96 4.00
N PRO A 142 0.45 30.72 4.17
CA PRO A 142 0.98 31.03 5.49
C PRO A 142 -0.14 31.66 6.31
N VAL A 143 -0.31 31.17 7.54
CA VAL A 143 -1.25 31.79 8.47
C VAL A 143 -0.93 33.29 8.48
N PRO A 144 -1.88 34.16 8.14
CA PRO A 144 -1.60 35.56 8.01
C PRO A 144 -1.08 36.07 9.36
N SER A 145 -0.10 36.98 9.33
CA SER A 145 0.66 37.41 10.51
C SER A 145 -0.20 38.05 11.61
N ASN A 146 -1.47 38.36 11.32
CA ASN A 146 -2.48 38.84 12.25
C ASN A 146 -3.29 37.73 12.95
N MET A 147 -3.07 36.46 12.60
CA MET A 147 -3.77 35.31 13.18
C MET A 147 -2.80 34.55 14.10
N GLN A 148 -2.91 34.78 15.41
CA GLN A 148 -2.17 33.99 16.40
C GLN A 148 -2.70 32.55 16.37
N VAL A 149 -1.90 31.63 15.82
CA VAL A 149 -2.15 30.21 16.00
C VAL A 149 -1.78 29.87 17.44
N SER A 150 -2.76 29.79 18.32
CA SER A 150 -2.55 29.35 19.70
C SER A 150 -2.31 27.84 19.73
N VAL A 151 -1.14 27.38 19.26
CA VAL A 151 -0.68 26.01 19.51
C VAL A 151 -0.54 25.78 21.03
N THR A 152 -0.36 26.85 21.81
CA THR A 152 -0.35 26.82 23.28
C THR A 152 -1.74 26.67 23.91
N ALA A 153 -2.85 27.01 23.25
CA ALA A 153 -4.19 26.95 23.87
C ALA A 153 -4.73 25.52 24.06
N ILE A 154 -4.13 24.51 23.43
CA ILE A 154 -4.54 23.11 23.62
C ILE A 154 -3.74 22.44 24.76
N PHE A 155 -2.59 23.01 25.18
CA PHE A 155 -1.72 22.43 26.20
C PHE A 155 -1.25 23.40 27.28
N ASP A 156 -1.93 24.54 27.50
CA ASP A 156 -1.65 25.33 28.69
C ASP A 156 -2.44 24.80 29.90
N LYS A 157 -1.77 23.97 30.69
CA LYS A 157 -2.16 23.63 32.07
C LYS A 157 -1.50 24.59 33.08
N SER A 158 -1.30 25.86 32.74
CA SER A 158 -0.95 26.88 33.72
C SER A 158 -2.14 27.83 33.93
N GLY A 159 -3.01 27.47 34.88
CA GLY A 159 -4.17 28.30 35.23
C GLY A 159 -5.32 27.59 35.96
N MET A 160 -5.07 26.47 36.65
CA MET A 160 -6.06 25.88 37.56
C MET A 160 -5.44 25.68 38.95
N ASN A 161 -5.21 26.82 39.61
CA ASN A 161 -5.56 27.05 41.01
C ASN A 161 -6.65 28.14 40.90
N ASP A 162 -7.90 27.93 41.32
CA ASP A 162 -8.34 27.46 42.63
C ASP A 162 -9.40 26.34 42.57
#